data_AF-A0A1M7B3D8-F1
#
_entry.id   AF-A0A1M7B3D8-F1
#
_cell.length_a   1.000
_cell.length_b   1.000
_cell.length_c   1.000
_cell.angle_alpha   90.00
_cell.angle_beta   90.00
_cell.angle_gamma   90.00
#
_symmetry.space_group_name_H-M   'P 1'
#
loop_
_entity.id
_entity.type
_entity.pdbx_description
1 polymer ?
#
loop_
_entity_poly.entity_id
_entity_poly.type
_entity_poly.pdbx_seq_one_letter_code
_entity_poly.pdbx_strand_id
1 'polypeptide(L)'
;MNKEKRILTLFKELNQEEQCYVLKQLTQIKSDELNTKISKINTKTAFLSFFLLFTSGLSPFIDNFLYLILKLFGVSIDDLEVYYFIDIYAFIWTIGVILSPILIIVSTYFRPSKILYIFPLFAYLTMLIAAILNFSGFFISGLTQFYAFIILISICSFYLLKRIRQFIKTAILSDSIKIEVIENVLKELNNNKSNEV
;
A
#
# COMPACT_ATOMS: atom_id res chain seq x y z
N MET A 1 9.61 -19.28 -34.18
CA MET A 1 10.16 -19.89 -32.93
C MET A 1 10.06 -18.86 -31.81
N ASN A 2 9.39 -19.20 -30.71
CA ASN A 2 9.09 -18.26 -29.62
C ASN A 2 10.39 -17.82 -28.90
N LYS A 3 10.56 -16.54 -28.56
CA LYS A 3 11.81 -15.99 -27.98
C LYS A 3 12.27 -16.78 -26.75
N GLU A 4 11.33 -17.19 -25.90
CA GLU A 4 11.58 -18.02 -24.71
C GLU A 4 12.15 -19.40 -25.04
N LYS A 5 11.63 -20.07 -26.08
CA LYS A 5 12.16 -21.35 -26.54
C LYS A 5 13.59 -21.22 -27.03
N ARG A 6 13.92 -20.12 -27.74
CA ARG A 6 15.28 -19.87 -28.22
C ARG A 6 16.28 -19.65 -27.08
N ILE A 7 15.88 -18.90 -26.03
CA ILE A 7 16.70 -18.67 -24.85
C ILE A 7 16.95 -19.97 -24.08
N LEU A 8 15.92 -20.80 -23.89
CA LEU A 8 16.05 -22.11 -23.26
C LEU A 8 16.95 -23.07 -24.03
N THR A 9 16.97 -22.97 -25.37
CA THR A 9 17.83 -23.82 -26.20
C THR A 9 19.29 -23.39 -26.06
N LEU A 10 19.56 -22.09 -26.17
CA LEU A 10 20.89 -21.50 -25.98
C LEU A 10 21.45 -21.73 -24.57
N PHE A 11 20.59 -21.70 -23.54
CA PHE A 11 21.01 -21.96 -22.17
C PHE A 11 21.43 -23.43 -21.96
N LYS A 12 20.79 -24.37 -22.65
CA LYS A 12 21.14 -25.80 -22.61
C LYS A 12 22.41 -26.14 -23.38
N GLU A 13 22.82 -25.30 -24.32
CA GLU A 13 24.06 -25.46 -25.09
C GLU A 13 25.31 -25.01 -24.32
N LEU A 14 25.16 -24.28 -23.22
CA LEU A 14 26.26 -23.84 -22.35
C LEU A 14 26.77 -24.99 -21.47
N ASN A 15 28.05 -24.95 -21.10
CA ASN A 15 28.61 -25.88 -20.14
C ASN A 15 28.09 -25.61 -18.70
N GLN A 16 28.29 -26.55 -17.78
CA GLN A 16 27.78 -26.45 -16.40
C GLN A 16 28.30 -25.22 -15.64
N GLU A 17 29.56 -24.82 -15.85
CA GLU A 17 30.17 -23.65 -15.21
C GLU A 17 29.58 -22.34 -15.78
N GLU A 18 29.37 -22.28 -17.09
CA GLU A 18 28.78 -21.14 -17.80
C GLU A 18 27.31 -20.93 -17.42
N GLN A 19 26.52 -22.02 -17.33
CA GLN A 19 25.14 -21.96 -16.86
C GLN A 19 25.08 -21.42 -15.43
N CYS A 20 25.96 -21.91 -14.55
CA CYS A 20 26.04 -21.47 -13.16
C CYS A 20 26.46 -19.99 -13.05
N TYR A 21 27.40 -19.55 -13.89
CA TYR A 21 27.84 -18.17 -13.98
C TYR A 21 26.72 -17.22 -14.44
N VAL A 22 25.99 -17.60 -15.49
CA VAL A 22 24.86 -16.80 -16.01
C VAL A 22 23.73 -16.71 -14.98
N LEU A 23 23.39 -17.81 -14.31
CA LEU A 23 22.41 -17.82 -13.22
C LEU A 23 22.84 -16.91 -12.05
N LYS A 24 24.12 -16.93 -11.68
CA LYS A 24 24.69 -16.11 -10.61
C LYS A 24 24.67 -14.62 -10.95
N GLN A 25 24.98 -14.25 -12.19
CA GLN A 25 24.86 -12.86 -12.66
C GLN A 25 23.41 -12.39 -12.70
N LEU A 26 22.49 -13.20 -13.24
CA LEU A 26 21.07 -12.85 -13.31
C LEU A 26 20.44 -12.67 -11.93
N THR A 27 20.89 -13.45 -10.94
CA THR A 27 20.44 -13.33 -9.55
C THR A 27 21.06 -12.12 -8.83
N GLN A 28 22.34 -11.81 -9.05
CA GLN A 28 23.00 -10.62 -8.50
C GLN A 28 22.43 -9.31 -9.06
N ILE A 29 22.23 -9.21 -10.37
CA ILE A 29 21.66 -8.02 -11.02
C ILE A 29 20.28 -7.71 -10.44
N LYS A 30 19.47 -8.76 -10.20
CA LYS A 30 18.12 -8.62 -9.65
C LYS A 30 18.12 -8.27 -8.15
N SER A 31 19.11 -8.73 -7.38
CA SER A 31 19.26 -8.33 -5.97
C SER A 31 19.75 -6.90 -5.81
N ASP A 32 20.67 -6.46 -6.67
CA ASP A 32 21.24 -5.12 -6.58
C ASP A 32 20.26 -4.04 -7.06
N GLU A 33 19.45 -4.32 -8.09
CA GLU A 33 18.33 -3.46 -8.47
C GLU A 33 17.26 -3.35 -7.35
N LEU A 34 17.03 -4.43 -6.60
CA LEU A 34 16.07 -4.45 -5.50
C LEU A 34 16.62 -3.65 -4.30
N ASN A 35 17.90 -3.85 -3.95
CA ASN A 35 18.57 -3.16 -2.87
C ASN A 35 18.75 -1.66 -3.14
N THR A 36 18.99 -1.26 -4.39
CA THR A 36 19.02 0.16 -4.80
C THR A 36 17.64 0.81 -4.79
N LYS A 37 16.56 0.06 -5.09
CA LYS A 37 15.19 0.56 -4.92
C LYS A 37 14.78 0.72 -3.45
N ILE A 38 15.18 -0.22 -2.60
CA ILE A 38 14.86 -0.20 -1.16
C ILE A 38 15.67 0.91 -0.44
N SER A 39 16.96 1.05 -0.73
CA SER A 39 17.81 2.09 -0.12
C SER A 39 17.42 3.52 -0.51
N LYS A 40 16.68 3.72 -1.62
CA LYS A 40 16.11 5.02 -2.01
C LYS A 40 14.86 5.42 -1.23
N ILE A 41 14.21 4.50 -0.52
CA ILE A 41 13.03 4.82 0.30
C ILE A 41 13.53 5.30 1.66
N ASN A 42 13.61 6.61 1.85
CA ASN A 42 13.78 7.18 3.18
C ASN A 42 12.52 6.86 4.00
N THR A 43 12.63 5.87 4.88
CA THR A 43 11.51 5.34 5.67
C THR A 43 10.78 6.41 6.47
N LYS A 44 11.50 7.45 6.93
CA LYS A 44 10.92 8.60 7.65
C LYS A 44 10.02 9.45 6.75
N THR A 45 10.46 9.76 5.53
CA THR A 45 9.64 10.55 4.59
C THR A 45 8.46 9.73 4.07
N ALA A 46 8.64 8.42 3.86
CA ALA A 46 7.56 7.51 3.50
C ALA A 46 6.48 7.45 4.58
N PHE A 47 6.87 7.28 5.85
CA PHE A 47 5.95 7.28 6.99
C PHE A 47 5.22 8.62 7.14
N LEU A 48 5.94 9.74 7.07
CA LEU A 48 5.33 11.06 7.17
C LEU A 48 4.33 11.32 6.03
N SER A 49 4.68 10.92 4.80
CA SER A 49 3.79 11.05 3.64
C SER A 49 2.52 10.20 3.77
N PHE A 50 2.65 8.99 4.34
CA PHE A 50 1.52 8.12 4.67
C PHE A 50 0.62 8.77 5.70
N PHE A 51 1.21 9.26 6.80
CA PHE A 51 0.46 9.89 7.88
C PHE A 51 -0.31 11.11 7.38
N LEU A 52 0.35 12.02 6.64
CA LEU A 52 -0.29 13.21 6.09
C LEU A 52 -1.46 12.88 5.16
N LEU A 53 -1.29 11.91 4.24
CA LEU A 53 -2.37 11.52 3.32
C LEU A 53 -3.51 10.78 4.03
N PHE A 54 -3.20 9.93 5.00
CA PHE A 54 -4.23 9.28 5.81
C PHE A 54 -5.03 10.31 6.61
N THR A 55 -4.36 11.22 7.31
CA THR A 55 -5.00 12.31 8.05
C THR A 55 -5.79 13.22 7.10
N SER A 56 -5.32 13.48 5.88
CA SER A 56 -6.09 14.25 4.89
C SER A 56 -7.40 13.57 4.52
N GLY A 57 -7.44 12.24 4.41
CA GLY A 57 -8.68 11.50 4.15
C GLY A 57 -9.60 11.43 5.38
N LEU A 58 -9.04 11.41 6.59
CA LEU A 58 -9.82 11.40 7.83
C LEU A 58 -10.40 12.77 8.18
N SER A 59 -9.70 13.85 7.81
CA SER A 59 -9.99 15.23 8.17
C SER A 59 -11.45 15.65 7.89
N PRO A 60 -12.07 15.33 6.74
CA PRO A 60 -13.47 15.66 6.47
C PRO A 60 -14.50 14.93 7.35
N PHE A 61 -14.09 13.95 8.15
CA PHE A 61 -14.95 13.19 9.07
C PHE A 61 -14.53 13.34 10.53
N ILE A 62 -13.70 14.33 10.85
CA ILE A 62 -13.15 14.48 12.20
C ILE A 62 -14.22 14.85 13.22
N ASP A 63 -15.29 15.52 12.79
CA ASP A 63 -16.52 15.77 13.54
C ASP A 63 -17.19 14.45 13.96
N ASN A 64 -17.35 13.51 13.03
CA ASN A 64 -17.98 12.21 13.25
C ASN A 64 -17.11 11.31 14.14
N PHE A 65 -15.79 11.36 13.94
CA PHE A 65 -14.84 10.67 14.80
C PHE A 65 -14.88 11.20 16.24
N LEU A 66 -14.89 12.53 16.40
CA LEU A 66 -14.96 13.17 17.71
C LEU A 66 -16.29 12.87 18.40
N TYR A 67 -17.41 12.96 17.68
CA TYR A 67 -18.74 12.59 18.17
C TYR A 67 -18.75 11.17 18.78
N LEU A 68 -18.18 10.19 18.06
CA LEU A 68 -18.11 8.81 18.54
C LEU A 68 -17.24 8.65 19.80
N ILE A 69 -16.11 9.35 19.87
CA ILE A 69 -15.24 9.34 21.06
C ILE A 69 -15.94 9.96 22.26
N LEU A 70 -16.51 11.16 22.11
CA LEU A 70 -17.16 11.86 23.21
C LEU A 70 -18.35 11.06 23.74
N LYS A 71 -19.15 10.49 22.84
CA LYS A 71 -20.25 9.58 23.18
C LYS A 71 -19.79 8.35 23.96
N LEU A 72 -18.62 7.78 23.64
CA LEU A 72 -18.04 6.65 24.37
C LEU A 72 -17.73 7.00 25.84
N PHE A 73 -17.31 8.25 26.09
CA PHE A 73 -17.01 8.74 27.44
C PHE A 73 -18.22 9.39 28.14
N GLY A 74 -19.41 9.37 27.52
CA GLY A 74 -20.61 9.99 28.06
C GLY A 74 -20.54 11.52 28.10
N VAL A 75 -19.64 12.13 27.33
CA VAL A 75 -19.50 13.58 27.21
C VAL A 75 -20.28 14.02 25.96
N SER A 76 -21.09 15.08 26.10
CA SER A 76 -21.72 15.75 24.97
C SER A 76 -21.24 17.20 24.92
N ILE A 77 -21.01 17.68 23.70
CA ILE A 77 -20.70 19.08 23.40
C ILE A 77 -21.80 19.70 22.53
N ASP A 78 -22.98 19.08 22.47
CA ASP A 78 -24.03 19.46 21.52
C ASP A 78 -24.57 20.87 21.81
N ASP A 79 -24.50 21.32 23.07
CA ASP A 79 -24.94 22.65 23.51
C ASP A 79 -23.90 23.76 23.30
N LEU A 80 -22.71 23.44 22.77
CA LEU A 80 -21.69 24.44 22.47
C LEU A 80 -22.02 25.18 21.18
N GLU A 81 -22.48 26.41 21.33
CA GLU A 81 -22.71 27.32 20.21
C GLU A 81 -21.40 27.92 19.69
N VAL A 82 -21.24 27.91 18.37
CA VAL A 82 -20.13 28.60 17.69
C VAL A 82 -20.72 29.64 16.75
N TYR A 83 -20.30 30.89 16.92
CA TYR A 83 -20.80 31.99 16.10
C TYR A 83 -20.56 31.72 14.60
N TYR A 84 -21.59 31.95 13.78
CA TYR A 84 -21.68 31.65 12.34
C TYR A 84 -21.87 30.17 11.94
N PHE A 85 -21.97 29.24 12.89
CA PHE A 85 -22.22 27.82 12.61
C PHE A 85 -23.52 27.36 13.28
N ILE A 86 -24.15 26.34 12.70
CA ILE A 86 -25.39 25.75 13.23
C ILE A 86 -25.10 25.02 14.54
N ASP A 87 -23.96 24.32 14.60
CA ASP A 87 -23.48 23.60 15.78
C ASP A 87 -21.94 23.46 15.75
N ILE A 88 -21.37 22.99 16.85
CA ILE A 88 -19.93 22.75 16.98
C ILE A 88 -19.40 21.70 15.98
N TYR A 89 -20.20 20.72 15.57
CA TYR A 89 -19.77 19.67 14.65
C TYR A 89 -19.64 20.21 13.22
N ALA A 90 -20.54 21.09 12.78
CA ALA A 90 -20.46 21.80 11.51
C ALA A 90 -19.22 22.69 11.43
N PHE A 91 -18.85 23.34 12.54
CA PHE A 91 -17.60 24.09 12.65
C PHE A 91 -16.38 23.19 12.49
N ILE A 92 -16.32 22.10 13.26
CA ILE A 92 -15.23 21.12 13.21
C ILE A 92 -15.11 20.48 11.82
N TRP A 93 -16.23 20.10 11.22
CA TRP A 93 -16.32 19.57 9.87
C TRP A 93 -15.75 20.56 8.85
N THR A 94 -16.12 21.84 8.94
CA THR A 94 -15.64 22.88 8.03
C THR A 94 -14.11 23.04 8.11
N ILE A 95 -13.55 23.06 9.32
CA ILE A 95 -12.10 23.03 9.53
C ILE A 95 -11.49 21.79 8.88
N GLY A 96 -12.11 20.63 9.09
CA GLY A 96 -11.68 19.34 8.54
C GLY A 96 -11.61 19.34 7.02
N VAL A 97 -12.63 19.87 6.34
CA VAL A 97 -12.69 19.98 4.88
C VAL A 97 -11.63 20.93 4.33
N ILE A 98 -11.34 22.03 5.04
CA ILE A 98 -10.31 23.01 4.64
C ILE A 98 -8.88 22.48 4.88
N LEU A 99 -8.65 21.76 5.99
CA LEU A 99 -7.33 21.20 6.32
C LEU A 99 -6.94 20.06 5.38
N SER A 100 -7.89 19.27 4.89
CA SER A 100 -7.63 18.14 4.00
C SER A 100 -6.80 18.50 2.75
N PRO A 101 -7.17 19.48 1.90
CA PRO A 101 -6.38 19.85 0.73
C PRO A 101 -5.00 20.42 1.11
N ILE A 102 -4.88 21.13 2.24
CA ILE A 102 -3.60 21.63 2.74
C ILE A 102 -2.67 20.46 3.05
N LEU A 103 -3.17 19.43 3.76
CA LEU A 103 -2.40 18.22 4.07
C LEU A 103 -2.00 17.45 2.81
N ILE A 104 -2.87 17.39 1.79
CA ILE A 104 -2.54 16.79 0.49
C ILE A 104 -1.39 17.56 -0.15
N ILE A 105 -1.45 18.90 -0.22
CA ILE A 105 -0.39 19.73 -0.81
C ILE A 105 0.92 19.54 -0.06
N VAL A 106 0.90 19.63 1.28
CA VAL A 106 2.09 19.42 2.12
C VAL A 106 2.68 18.03 1.90
N SER A 107 1.83 17.00 1.74
CA SER A 107 2.30 15.64 1.48
C SER A 107 3.12 15.53 0.20
N THR A 108 2.81 16.31 -0.85
CA THR A 108 3.51 16.21 -2.15
C THR A 108 5.01 16.49 -2.05
N TYR A 109 5.43 17.35 -1.12
CA TYR A 109 6.85 17.64 -0.86
C TYR A 109 7.65 16.42 -0.38
N PHE A 110 6.96 15.40 0.16
CA PHE A 110 7.57 14.16 0.63
C PHE A 110 7.54 13.03 -0.41
N ARG A 111 7.11 13.31 -1.65
CA ARG A 111 7.02 12.34 -2.76
C ARG A 111 6.28 11.04 -2.37
N PRO A 112 5.01 11.13 -1.92
CA PRO A 112 4.24 9.99 -1.48
C PRO A 112 4.08 8.96 -2.61
N SER A 113 3.92 7.69 -2.21
CA SER A 113 3.50 6.66 -3.15
C SER A 113 2.11 6.97 -3.70
N LYS A 114 1.93 6.82 -5.02
CA LYS A 114 0.66 7.10 -5.71
C LYS A 114 -0.54 6.38 -5.09
N ILE A 115 -0.32 5.20 -4.49
CA ILE A 115 -1.39 4.42 -3.86
C ILE A 115 -1.98 5.10 -2.62
N LEU A 116 -1.23 5.97 -1.96
CA LEU A 116 -1.65 6.63 -0.72
C LEU A 116 -2.70 7.72 -0.95
N TYR A 117 -2.79 8.26 -2.18
CA TYR A 117 -3.84 9.21 -2.55
C TYR A 117 -5.24 8.58 -2.55
N ILE A 118 -5.36 7.25 -2.42
CA ILE A 118 -6.65 6.59 -2.30
C ILE A 118 -7.41 7.02 -1.04
N PHE A 119 -6.71 7.40 0.04
CA PHE A 119 -7.34 7.84 1.28
C PHE A 119 -8.18 9.12 1.09
N PRO A 120 -7.60 10.26 0.69
CA PRO A 120 -8.42 11.45 0.41
C PRO A 120 -9.39 11.21 -0.74
N LEU A 121 -9.03 10.44 -1.76
CA LEU A 121 -9.92 10.15 -2.88
C LEU A 121 -11.22 9.47 -2.41
N PHE A 122 -11.13 8.46 -1.55
CA PHE A 122 -12.30 7.80 -1.00
C PHE A 122 -13.13 8.71 -0.11
N ALA A 123 -12.49 9.56 0.69
CA ALA A 123 -13.20 10.54 1.53
C ALA A 123 -14.05 11.49 0.68
N TYR A 124 -13.46 12.10 -0.34
CA TYR A 124 -14.19 13.01 -1.23
C TYR A 124 -15.22 12.27 -2.09
N LEU A 125 -14.94 11.03 -2.49
CA LEU A 125 -15.89 10.22 -3.24
C LEU A 125 -17.13 9.87 -2.40
N THR A 126 -16.97 9.47 -1.13
CA THR A 126 -18.11 9.18 -0.25
C THR A 126 -18.94 10.44 0.02
N MET A 127 -18.29 11.58 0.24
CA MET A 127 -18.98 12.87 0.37
C MET A 127 -19.73 13.27 -0.89
N LEU A 128 -19.12 13.09 -2.08
CA LEU A 128 -19.75 13.42 -3.35
C LEU A 128 -20.97 12.54 -3.62
N ILE A 129 -20.85 11.23 -3.42
CA ILE A 129 -21.96 10.28 -3.58
C ILE A 129 -23.10 10.65 -2.62
N ALA A 130 -22.78 10.92 -1.36
CA ALA A 130 -23.78 11.32 -0.38
C ALA A 130 -24.45 12.63 -0.74
N ALA A 131 -23.72 13.63 -1.24
CA ALA A 131 -24.28 14.88 -1.71
C ALA A 131 -25.28 14.68 -2.87
N ILE A 132 -24.94 13.83 -3.85
CA ILE A 132 -25.83 13.51 -4.98
C ILE A 132 -27.09 12.76 -4.50
N LEU A 133 -26.94 11.78 -3.61
CA LEU A 133 -28.06 11.03 -3.06
C LEU A 133 -28.98 11.90 -2.19
N ASN A 134 -28.39 12.75 -1.35
CA ASN A 134 -29.12 13.73 -0.54
C ASN A 134 -29.91 14.70 -1.42
N PHE A 135 -29.29 15.21 -2.49
CA PHE A 135 -29.97 16.06 -3.46
C PHE A 135 -31.13 15.34 -4.17
N SER A 136 -31.01 14.03 -4.38
CA SER A 136 -32.04 13.19 -5.01
C SER A 136 -33.17 12.77 -4.05
N GLY A 137 -33.15 13.25 -2.79
CA GLY A 137 -34.20 13.00 -1.79
C GLY A 137 -33.96 11.80 -0.87
N PHE A 138 -32.80 11.12 -0.97
CA PHE A 138 -32.38 10.15 0.06
C PHE A 138 -31.81 10.89 1.28
N PHE A 139 -31.76 10.24 2.44
CA PHE A 139 -31.10 10.81 3.62
C PHE A 139 -29.86 9.99 4.00
N ILE A 140 -28.68 10.53 3.70
CA ILE A 140 -27.38 9.96 4.00
C ILE A 140 -26.67 10.85 5.02
N SER A 141 -26.65 10.40 6.28
CA SER A 141 -26.01 11.10 7.39
C SER A 141 -24.49 11.17 7.27
N GLY A 142 -23.85 12.13 7.94
CA GLY A 142 -22.38 12.21 8.04
C GLY A 142 -21.74 10.95 8.64
N LEU A 143 -22.38 10.35 9.65
CA LEU A 143 -21.94 9.08 10.24
C LEU A 143 -21.97 7.93 9.22
N THR A 144 -23.01 7.86 8.38
CA THR A 144 -23.08 6.87 7.30
C THR A 144 -21.92 7.03 6.32
N GLN A 145 -21.59 8.27 5.96
CA GLN A 145 -20.44 8.58 5.10
C GLN A 145 -19.12 8.17 5.74
N PHE A 146 -18.96 8.44 7.04
CA PHE A 146 -17.79 8.05 7.81
C PHE A 146 -17.62 6.53 7.86
N TYR A 147 -18.68 5.77 8.13
CA TYR A 147 -18.61 4.31 8.10
C TYR A 147 -18.29 3.75 6.71
N ALA A 148 -18.86 4.32 5.65
CA ALA A 148 -18.52 3.95 4.28
C ALA A 148 -17.03 4.17 3.97
N PHE A 149 -16.47 5.30 4.41
CA PHE A 149 -15.05 5.60 4.30
C PHE A 149 -14.18 4.57 5.06
N ILE A 150 -14.51 4.26 6.32
CA ILE A 150 -13.79 3.26 7.12
C ILE A 150 -13.84 1.87 6.47
N ILE A 151 -14.99 1.47 5.93
CA ILE A 151 -15.15 0.18 5.22
C ILE A 151 -14.24 0.15 3.98
N LEU A 152 -14.25 1.19 3.14
CA LEU A 152 -13.42 1.27 1.94
C LEU A 152 -11.92 1.20 2.26
N ILE A 153 -11.48 1.90 3.30
CA ILE A 153 -10.09 1.84 3.78
C ILE A 153 -9.74 0.45 4.32
N SER A 154 -10.65 -0.18 5.06
CA SER A 154 -10.44 -1.51 5.63
C SER A 154 -10.27 -2.55 4.52
N ILE A 155 -11.11 -2.47 3.48
CA ILE A 155 -11.01 -3.32 2.29
C ILE A 155 -9.65 -3.09 1.60
N CYS A 156 -9.26 -1.85 1.34
CA CYS A 156 -7.97 -1.55 0.72
C CYS A 156 -6.78 -2.05 1.54
N SER A 157 -6.83 -1.89 2.86
CA SER A 157 -5.81 -2.38 3.79
C SER A 157 -5.72 -3.91 3.74
N PHE A 158 -6.85 -4.60 3.70
CA PHE A 158 -6.89 -6.06 3.55
C PHE A 158 -6.27 -6.53 2.23
N TYR A 159 -6.58 -5.86 1.11
CA TYR A 159 -5.98 -6.17 -0.20
C TYR A 159 -4.46 -5.92 -0.21
N LEU A 160 -4.00 -4.84 0.42
CA LEU A 160 -2.57 -4.55 0.56
C LEU A 160 -1.85 -5.64 1.37
N LEU A 161 -2.42 -6.05 2.51
CA LEU A 161 -1.87 -7.13 3.32
C LEU A 161 -1.81 -8.45 2.56
N LYS A 162 -2.86 -8.78 1.79
CA LYS A 162 -2.89 -9.99 0.94
C LYS A 162 -1.76 -9.97 -0.09
N ARG A 163 -1.51 -8.82 -0.72
CA ARG A 163 -0.45 -8.66 -1.71
C ARG A 163 0.94 -8.77 -1.09
N ILE A 164 1.15 -8.18 0.09
CA ILE A 164 2.40 -8.32 0.86
C ILE A 164 2.64 -9.78 1.22
N ARG A 165 1.62 -10.49 1.71
CA ARG A 165 1.73 -11.92 2.04
C ARG A 165 2.09 -12.77 0.81
N GLN A 166 1.49 -12.49 -0.34
CA GLN A 166 1.85 -13.16 -1.59
C GLN A 166 3.29 -12.88 -1.99
N PHE A 167 3.75 -11.63 -1.87
CA PHE A 167 5.13 -11.25 -2.16
C PHE A 167 6.14 -11.98 -1.27
N ILE A 168 5.89 -12.05 0.04
CA ILE A 168 6.72 -12.80 0.99
C ILE A 168 6.75 -14.29 0.62
N LYS A 169 5.59 -14.89 0.29
CA LYS A 169 5.52 -16.29 -0.13
C LYS A 169 6.32 -16.55 -1.40
N THR A 170 6.25 -15.65 -2.38
CA THR A 170 7.04 -15.77 -3.62
C THR A 170 8.53 -15.60 -3.36
N ALA A 171 8.94 -14.72 -2.45
CA ALA A 171 10.34 -14.56 -2.06
C ALA A 171 10.88 -15.85 -1.41
N ILE A 172 10.15 -16.42 -0.44
CA ILE A 172 10.51 -17.69 0.20
C ILE A 172 10.61 -18.83 -0.82
N LEU A 173 9.64 -18.92 -1.74
CA LEU A 173 9.65 -19.95 -2.79
C LEU A 173 10.82 -19.76 -3.77
N SER A 174 11.17 -18.52 -4.08
CA SER A 174 12.35 -18.24 -4.92
C SER A 174 13.64 -18.67 -4.24
N ASP A 175 13.74 -18.49 -2.92
CA ASP A 175 14.94 -18.88 -2.17
C ASP A 175 15.00 -20.40 -1.97
N SER A 176 13.87 -21.08 -1.79
CA SER A 176 13.85 -22.56 -1.76
C SER A 176 14.26 -23.16 -3.10
N ILE A 177 13.79 -22.61 -4.22
CA ILE A 177 14.21 -23.06 -5.56
C ILE A 177 15.71 -22.86 -5.79
N LYS A 178 16.28 -21.73 -5.32
CA LYS A 178 17.74 -21.51 -5.43
C LYS A 178 18.51 -22.58 -4.67
N ILE A 179 18.08 -22.93 -3.46
CA ILE A 179 18.73 -23.96 -2.63
C ILE A 179 18.64 -25.32 -3.32
N GLU A 180 17.46 -25.69 -3.82
CA GLU A 180 17.24 -26.97 -4.51
C GLU A 180 18.07 -27.10 -5.79
N VAL A 181 18.20 -26.03 -6.58
CA VAL A 181 19.07 -26.00 -7.76
C VAL A 181 20.54 -26.16 -7.37
N ILE A 182 21.01 -25.50 -6.30
CA ILE A 182 22.38 -25.64 -5.81
C ILE A 182 22.66 -27.07 -5.35
N GLU A 183 21.74 -27.70 -4.61
CA GLU A 183 21.89 -29.09 -4.17
C GLU A 183 21.92 -30.08 -5.35
N ASN A 184 21.08 -29.88 -6.36
CA ASN A 184 21.07 -30.75 -7.54
C ASN A 184 22.36 -30.63 -8.37
N VAL A 185 22.88 -29.41 -8.53
CA VAL A 185 24.19 -29.20 -9.19
C VAL A 185 25.33 -29.84 -8.40
N LEU A 186 25.33 -29.71 -7.07
CA LEU A 186 26.35 -30.37 -6.23
C LEU A 186 26.26 -31.90 -6.30
N LYS A 187 25.05 -32.46 -6.38
CA LYS A 187 24.86 -33.91 -6.58
C LYS A 187 25.38 -34.37 -7.95
N GLU A 188 25.08 -33.65 -9.03
CA GLU A 188 25.61 -33.97 -10.36
C GLU A 188 27.13 -33.90 -10.41
N LEU A 189 27.74 -32.87 -9.80
CA LEU A 189 29.20 -32.73 -9.73
C LEU A 189 29.86 -33.86 -8.95
N ASN A 190 29.25 -34.30 -7.85
CA ASN A 190 29.76 -35.43 -7.07
C ASN A 190 29.57 -36.78 -7.78
N ASN A 191 28.47 -36.97 -8.50
CA ASN A 191 28.24 -38.17 -9.31
C ASN A 191 29.20 -38.24 -10.51
N ASN A 192 29.53 -37.12 -11.15
CA ASN A 192 30.50 -37.10 -12.25
C ASN A 192 31.92 -37.40 -11.75
N LYS A 193 32.32 -36.90 -10.57
CA LYS A 193 33.59 -37.30 -9.93
C LYS A 193 33.68 -38.78 -9.58
N SER A 194 32.56 -39.44 -9.32
CA SER A 194 32.49 -40.88 -9.04
C SER A 194 32.62 -41.75 -10.30
N ASN A 195 32.36 -41.21 -11.48
CA ASN A 195 32.39 -41.95 -12.75
C ASN A 195 33.72 -41.79 -13.51
N GLU A 196 34.65 -40.96 -13.01
CA GLU A 196 36.01 -40.77 -13.55
C GLU A 196 37.10 -41.57 -12.81
N VAL A 197 36.72 -42.47 -11.89
CA VAL A 197 37.63 -43.39 -11.18
C VAL A 197 37.49 -44.82 -11.72
#